data_AF-A0A2Z2KK45-F1
#
_entry.id   AF-A0A2Z2KK45-F1
#
_cell.length_a   1.000
_cell.length_b   1.000
_cell.length_c   1.000
_cell.angle_alpha   90.00
_cell.angle_beta   90.00
_cell.angle_gamma   90.00
#
_symmetry.space_group_name_H-M   'P 1'
#
loop_
_entity.id
_entity.type
_entity.pdbx_description
1 polymer ?
#
loop_
_entity_poly.entity_id
_entity_poly.type
_entity_poly.pdbx_seq_one_letter_code
_entity_poly.pdbx_strand_id
1 'polypeptide(L)'
;MLYRECRFRAAYTLFQEVKPDIKQSEVFQILGGITTSVYMYPIHKLKLYIMAGASEKLRIENFFDQFALDPHKLDIEQFLSEPADFEQYFYILPITAEMLNSRSFSHVDTSFLGCSFAMIGEYNREEQRLYLPHLGESDKDWLDVAALLTMNEFSNELMGRYVVYRIAKKELYTNPVLAACIDRPFRELVLENLSNVIHGLEVPEKYKGVRGEEAYGLMIRHFGQLKQLLEQPDHPPHYEQAMKYYRIQCSYLRTFIMSGTDHFYRGEFIDSLRQLAVCDPGFQLDMHTKCWQKAANIWRRIGRNLLQLYYKLDPVRLDGLILQLEQLRELEMQGMKELYQSLEGR
;
A
#
# COMPACT_ATOMS: atom_id res chain seq x y z
N MET A 1 -6.27 12.52 -1.57
CA MET A 1 -4.89 12.07 -1.80
C MET A 1 -4.69 10.73 -1.11
N LEU A 2 -3.93 9.84 -1.73
CA LEU A 2 -4.03 8.40 -1.51
C LEU A 2 -2.76 7.95 -0.79
N TYR A 3 -2.84 7.86 0.53
CA TYR A 3 -1.77 7.62 1.51
C TYR A 3 -0.72 6.54 1.17
N ARG A 4 -1.08 5.52 0.37
CA ARG A 4 -0.14 4.45 -0.04
C ARG A 4 0.58 4.70 -1.36
N GLU A 5 0.14 5.69 -2.14
CA GLU A 5 0.88 6.18 -3.33
C GLU A 5 2.19 6.86 -2.91
N CYS A 6 2.26 7.38 -1.69
CA CYS A 6 3.42 8.08 -1.16
C CYS A 6 4.68 7.22 -1.18
N ARG A 7 4.57 5.93 -0.80
CA ARG A 7 5.67 4.98 -0.90
C ARG A 7 6.13 4.82 -2.34
N PHE A 8 5.19 4.57 -3.24
CA PHE A 8 5.50 4.32 -4.64
C PHE A 8 6.24 5.52 -5.25
N ARG A 9 5.73 6.73 -4.98
CA ARG A 9 6.36 7.99 -5.42
C ARG A 9 7.74 8.18 -4.79
N ALA A 10 7.90 7.95 -3.48
CA ALA A 10 9.19 8.05 -2.82
C ALA A 10 10.22 7.04 -3.39
N ALA A 11 9.80 5.80 -3.62
CA ALA A 11 10.64 4.78 -4.25
C ALA A 11 11.00 5.17 -5.70
N TYR A 12 10.04 5.68 -6.46
CA TYR A 12 10.27 6.18 -7.82
C TYR A 12 11.33 7.28 -7.83
N THR A 13 11.23 8.27 -6.95
CA THR A 13 12.24 9.33 -6.82
C THR A 13 13.62 8.79 -6.43
N LEU A 14 13.70 7.85 -5.47
CA LEU A 14 14.96 7.21 -5.11
C LEU A 14 15.60 6.46 -6.29
N PHE A 15 14.80 5.75 -7.09
CA PHE A 15 15.32 4.94 -8.18
C PHE A 15 15.68 5.80 -9.39
N GLN A 16 14.96 6.90 -9.62
CA GLN A 16 15.33 7.91 -10.62
C GLN A 16 16.68 8.56 -10.33
N GLU A 17 17.10 8.67 -9.07
CA GLU A 17 18.44 9.14 -8.74
C GLU A 17 19.51 8.24 -9.38
N VAL A 18 19.30 6.91 -9.36
CA VAL A 18 20.26 5.93 -9.90
C VAL A 18 20.09 5.72 -11.41
N LYS A 19 18.86 5.69 -11.90
CA LYS A 19 18.50 5.52 -13.31
C LYS A 19 17.51 6.62 -13.72
N PRO A 20 17.99 7.79 -14.20
CA PRO A 20 17.13 8.96 -14.46
C PRO A 20 15.96 8.72 -15.44
N ASP A 21 16.09 7.76 -16.34
CA ASP A 21 15.10 7.40 -17.35
C ASP A 21 14.19 6.23 -16.94
N ILE A 22 14.30 5.71 -15.71
CA ILE A 22 13.43 4.65 -15.20
C ILE A 22 11.96 5.09 -15.25
N LYS A 23 11.09 4.21 -15.73
CA LYS A 23 9.65 4.46 -15.82
C LYS A 23 8.94 4.06 -14.53
N GLN A 24 7.81 4.72 -14.24
CA GLN A 24 6.96 4.40 -13.09
C GLN A 24 6.51 2.93 -13.09
N SER A 25 6.16 2.41 -14.26
CA SER A 25 5.81 1.00 -14.44
C SER A 25 6.98 0.05 -14.14
N GLU A 26 8.23 0.39 -14.44
CA GLU A 26 9.41 -0.41 -14.03
C GLU A 26 9.52 -0.45 -12.50
N VAL A 27 9.44 0.72 -11.86
CA VAL A 27 9.48 0.81 -10.39
C VAL A 27 8.33 0.03 -9.75
N PHE A 28 7.13 0.08 -10.34
CA PHE A 28 5.97 -0.65 -9.86
C PHE A 28 6.24 -2.16 -9.85
N GLN A 29 6.86 -2.69 -10.93
CA GLN A 29 7.25 -4.10 -10.99
C GLN A 29 8.43 -4.45 -10.07
N ILE A 30 9.41 -3.57 -9.88
CA ILE A 30 10.51 -3.79 -8.91
C ILE A 30 9.97 -3.88 -7.47
N LEU A 31 8.92 -3.12 -7.16
CA LEU A 31 8.20 -3.19 -5.88
C LEU A 31 7.23 -4.37 -5.78
N GLY A 32 7.33 -5.35 -6.70
CA GLY A 32 6.57 -6.58 -6.73
C GLY A 32 5.23 -6.52 -7.46
N GLY A 33 4.97 -5.41 -8.18
CA GLY A 33 3.85 -5.27 -9.09
C GLY A 33 2.48 -5.39 -8.41
N ILE A 34 1.52 -5.87 -9.19
CA ILE A 34 0.15 -6.09 -8.71
C ILE A 34 0.11 -7.34 -7.83
N THR A 35 -0.43 -7.20 -6.62
CA THR A 35 -0.71 -8.34 -5.76
C THR A 35 -2.01 -8.12 -4.99
N THR A 36 -2.53 -9.21 -4.45
CA THR A 36 -3.56 -9.14 -3.42
C THR A 36 -3.05 -9.92 -2.24
N SER A 37 -2.85 -9.22 -1.13
CA SER A 37 -2.40 -9.82 0.13
C SER A 37 -3.34 -9.43 1.25
N VAL A 38 -3.52 -10.30 2.23
CA VAL A 38 -4.25 -10.01 3.47
C VAL A 38 -3.34 -10.31 4.64
N TYR A 39 -3.19 -9.32 5.50
CA TYR A 39 -2.46 -9.41 6.74
C TYR A 39 -3.42 -9.53 7.93
N MET A 40 -3.14 -10.47 8.82
CA MET A 40 -3.92 -10.62 10.05
C MET A 40 -3.24 -9.87 11.19
N TYR A 41 -3.91 -8.84 11.70
CA TYR A 41 -3.45 -8.07 12.84
C TYR A 41 -4.25 -8.44 14.10
N PRO A 42 -3.63 -9.08 15.11
CA PRO A 42 -4.32 -9.39 16.36
C PRO A 42 -4.56 -8.11 17.18
N ILE A 43 -5.82 -7.83 17.52
CA ILE A 43 -6.20 -6.80 18.50
C ILE A 43 -6.91 -7.50 19.66
N HIS A 44 -6.19 -7.70 20.76
CA HIS A 44 -6.65 -8.50 21.90
C HIS A 44 -7.12 -9.90 21.46
N LYS A 45 -8.41 -10.21 21.62
CA LYS A 45 -9.05 -11.49 21.22
C LYS A 45 -9.62 -11.46 19.80
N LEU A 46 -9.46 -10.36 19.07
CA LEU A 46 -9.97 -10.15 17.71
C LEU A 46 -8.82 -10.19 16.70
N LYS A 47 -9.13 -10.49 15.44
CA LYS A 47 -8.18 -10.46 14.33
C LYS A 47 -8.70 -9.55 13.26
N LEU A 48 -8.08 -8.39 13.06
CA LEU A 48 -8.39 -7.54 11.91
C LEU A 48 -7.69 -8.07 10.66
N TYR A 49 -8.41 -8.03 9.55
CA TYR A 49 -7.90 -8.44 8.25
C TYR A 49 -7.63 -7.20 7.41
N ILE A 50 -6.36 -6.95 7.13
CA ILE A 50 -5.91 -5.74 6.44
C ILE A 50 -5.44 -6.14 5.05
N MET A 51 -6.11 -5.66 4.02
CA MET A 51 -5.64 -5.92 2.67
C MET A 51 -4.45 -5.04 2.27
N ALA A 52 -3.66 -5.54 1.32
CA ALA A 52 -2.60 -4.83 0.62
C ALA A 52 -2.67 -5.15 -0.89
N GLY A 53 -2.52 -4.11 -1.72
CA GLY A 53 -2.67 -4.19 -3.18
C GLY A 53 -1.34 -4.21 -3.97
N ALA A 54 -0.21 -4.01 -3.28
CA ALA A 54 1.16 -4.13 -3.79
C ALA A 54 1.97 -4.97 -2.78
N SER A 55 3.15 -5.50 -3.16
CA SER A 55 3.93 -6.52 -2.40
C SER A 55 4.57 -6.01 -1.10
N GLU A 56 3.90 -5.06 -0.47
CA GLU A 56 4.36 -4.22 0.60
C GLU A 56 4.39 -4.99 1.90
N LYS A 57 5.58 -5.45 2.27
CA LYS A 57 5.92 -5.74 3.66
C LYS A 57 5.66 -4.45 4.44
N LEU A 58 4.69 -4.47 5.35
CA LEU A 58 3.94 -3.35 5.94
C LEU A 58 4.74 -2.26 6.67
N ARG A 59 6.06 -2.14 6.49
CA ARG A 59 6.90 -1.16 7.20
C ARG A 59 8.00 -0.61 6.33
N ILE A 60 8.35 0.66 6.52
CA ILE A 60 9.44 1.33 5.80
C ILE A 60 10.77 0.60 5.97
N GLU A 61 11.03 -0.03 7.13
CA GLU A 61 12.24 -0.79 7.38
C GLU A 61 12.36 -1.99 6.45
N ASN A 62 11.24 -2.66 6.13
CA ASN A 62 11.27 -3.76 5.17
C ASN A 62 11.61 -3.30 3.75
N PHE A 63 11.25 -2.05 3.41
CA PHE A 63 11.66 -1.46 2.14
C PHE A 63 13.18 -1.25 2.14
N PHE A 64 13.74 -0.73 3.22
CA PHE A 64 15.20 -0.60 3.34
C PHE A 64 15.90 -1.96 3.29
N ASP A 65 15.42 -2.95 4.01
CA ASP A 65 15.95 -4.32 3.99
C ASP A 65 15.90 -4.93 2.58
N GLN A 66 14.78 -4.73 1.86
CA GLN A 66 14.59 -5.27 0.50
C GLN A 66 15.64 -4.74 -0.48
N PHE A 67 16.03 -3.48 -0.35
CA PHE A 67 16.99 -2.83 -1.24
C PHE A 67 18.38 -2.67 -0.62
N ALA A 68 18.63 -3.33 0.52
CA ALA A 68 19.88 -3.21 1.30
C ALA A 68 20.31 -1.74 1.54
N LEU A 69 19.35 -0.89 1.90
CA LEU A 69 19.60 0.50 2.26
C LEU A 69 19.85 0.61 3.77
N ASP A 70 20.86 1.38 4.17
CA ASP A 70 21.21 1.61 5.59
C ASP A 70 20.96 3.08 5.96
N PRO A 71 19.71 3.49 6.20
CA PRO A 71 19.39 4.88 6.50
C PRO A 71 19.84 5.26 7.91
N HIS A 72 20.41 6.46 8.03
CA HIS A 72 20.64 7.07 9.33
C HIS A 72 19.31 7.57 9.92
N LYS A 73 18.98 7.14 11.15
CA LYS A 73 17.75 7.55 11.83
C LYS A 73 17.99 8.83 12.62
N LEU A 74 17.21 9.86 12.34
CA LEU A 74 17.21 11.14 13.05
C LEU A 74 15.93 11.23 13.89
N ASP A 75 16.08 11.51 15.18
CA ASP A 75 14.93 11.92 15.99
C ASP A 75 14.34 13.22 15.41
N ILE A 76 13.02 13.45 15.57
CA ILE A 76 12.34 14.61 14.98
C ILE A 76 13.00 15.93 15.40
N GLU A 77 13.32 16.08 16.68
CA GLU A 77 14.00 17.27 17.21
C GLU A 77 15.37 17.48 16.57
N GLN A 78 16.13 16.39 16.35
CA GLN A 78 17.43 16.45 15.70
C GLN A 78 17.28 16.98 14.27
N PHE A 79 16.37 16.40 13.49
CA PHE A 79 16.10 16.83 12.11
C PHE A 79 15.68 18.31 12.03
N LEU A 80 14.85 18.80 12.95
CA LEU A 80 14.40 20.20 12.96
C LEU A 80 15.52 21.16 13.36
N SER A 81 16.46 20.71 14.20
CA SER A 81 17.57 21.54 14.69
C SER A 81 18.69 21.72 13.66
N GLU A 82 18.95 20.71 12.84
CA GLU A 82 20.03 20.72 11.84
C GLU A 82 19.56 21.32 10.50
N PRO A 83 20.41 22.05 9.75
CA PRO A 83 20.09 22.43 8.38
C PRO A 83 20.05 21.16 7.50
N ALA A 84 18.91 20.91 6.87
CA ALA A 84 18.75 19.77 5.98
C ALA A 84 19.51 20.02 4.66
N ASP A 85 20.46 19.14 4.35
CA ASP A 85 21.18 19.14 3.07
C ASP A 85 20.46 18.20 2.07
N PHE A 86 19.47 18.73 1.36
CA PHE A 86 18.69 18.00 0.34
C PHE A 86 19.50 17.72 -0.95
N GLU A 87 20.63 18.40 -1.14
CA GLU A 87 21.53 18.14 -2.27
C GLU A 87 22.24 16.80 -2.08
N GLN A 88 22.74 16.52 -0.87
CA GLN A 88 23.49 15.30 -0.56
C GLN A 88 22.63 14.15 -0.06
N TYR A 89 21.47 14.42 0.53
CA TYR A 89 20.67 13.42 1.21
C TYR A 89 19.21 13.44 0.81
N PHE A 90 18.59 12.25 0.82
CA PHE A 90 17.15 12.11 0.88
C PHE A 90 16.69 11.99 2.32
N TYR A 91 15.57 12.62 2.65
CA TYR A 91 14.91 12.52 3.95
C TYR A 91 13.53 11.89 3.76
N ILE A 92 13.28 10.80 4.46
CA ILE A 92 12.06 10.00 4.32
C ILE A 92 11.40 9.86 5.68
N LEU A 93 10.08 10.00 5.68
CA LEU A 93 9.26 10.10 6.87
C LEU A 93 8.12 9.10 6.78
N PRO A 94 7.90 8.25 7.79
CA PRO A 94 6.66 7.49 7.88
C PRO A 94 5.49 8.45 8.05
N ILE A 95 4.38 8.26 7.33
CA ILE A 95 3.23 9.16 7.42
C ILE A 95 1.95 8.38 7.72
N THR A 96 0.83 9.06 7.98
CA THR A 96 -0.54 8.54 7.82
C THR A 96 -1.37 9.51 6.97
N ALA A 97 -2.49 9.08 6.42
CA ALA A 97 -3.34 9.93 5.57
C ALA A 97 -3.83 11.18 6.34
N GLU A 98 -4.11 10.99 7.63
CA GLU A 98 -4.68 11.96 8.54
C GLU A 98 -3.69 13.07 8.93
N MET A 99 -2.39 12.82 8.74
CA MET A 99 -1.34 13.81 9.02
C MET A 99 -1.22 14.86 7.92
N LEU A 100 -1.52 14.50 6.66
CA LEU A 100 -1.33 15.36 5.51
C LEU A 100 -2.27 16.56 5.52
N ASN A 101 -1.73 17.76 5.29
CA ASN A 101 -2.46 19.02 5.16
C ASN A 101 -3.35 19.36 6.37
N SER A 102 -3.00 18.81 7.53
CA SER A 102 -3.76 18.97 8.77
C SER A 102 -2.92 19.65 9.85
N ARG A 103 -3.54 20.61 10.55
CA ARG A 103 -2.95 21.26 11.73
C ARG A 103 -3.16 20.47 13.02
N SER A 104 -4.08 19.51 13.00
CA SER A 104 -4.42 18.68 14.15
C SER A 104 -5.10 17.40 13.68
N PHE A 105 -4.67 16.23 14.14
CA PHE A 105 -5.28 14.95 13.79
C PHE A 105 -5.56 14.14 15.07
N SER A 106 -6.63 13.34 15.06
CA SER A 106 -6.99 12.52 16.22
C SER A 106 -6.12 11.25 16.24
N HIS A 107 -5.61 10.88 17.41
CA HIS A 107 -4.69 9.74 17.63
C HIS A 107 -5.24 8.35 17.28
N VAL A 108 -6.46 8.25 16.74
CA VAL A 108 -7.24 7.00 16.72
C VAL A 108 -6.71 5.97 15.70
N ASP A 109 -5.85 6.32 14.74
CA ASP A 109 -5.35 5.38 13.72
C ASP A 109 -3.81 5.35 13.57
N THR A 110 -3.06 5.56 14.67
CA THR A 110 -1.60 5.46 14.65
C THR A 110 -1.07 4.07 14.30
N SER A 111 -1.89 3.01 14.42
CA SER A 111 -1.49 1.61 14.11
C SER A 111 -1.00 1.38 12.68
N PHE A 112 -1.21 2.34 11.76
CA PHE A 112 -0.76 2.28 10.37
C PHE A 112 0.48 3.12 10.08
N LEU A 113 1.02 3.82 11.07
CA LEU A 113 2.24 4.59 10.91
C LEU A 113 3.42 3.63 10.63
N GLY A 114 4.27 3.99 9.68
CA GLY A 114 5.28 3.06 9.13
C GLY A 114 4.78 2.23 7.95
N CYS A 115 3.47 2.05 7.78
CA CYS A 115 2.91 1.29 6.66
C CYS A 115 2.98 2.02 5.32
N SER A 116 3.15 3.34 5.33
CA SER A 116 3.55 4.16 4.18
C SER A 116 4.57 5.21 4.61
N PHE A 117 5.17 5.87 3.65
CA PHE A 117 6.18 6.90 3.87
C PHE A 117 6.24 7.88 2.69
N ALA A 118 6.75 9.07 2.94
CA ALA A 118 6.94 10.11 1.94
C ALA A 118 8.34 10.71 2.05
N MET A 119 8.83 11.22 0.92
CA MET A 119 10.08 11.98 0.88
C MET A 119 9.80 13.45 1.19
N ILE A 120 10.62 14.02 2.07
CA ILE A 120 10.61 15.44 2.41
C ILE A 120 11.43 16.16 1.34
N GLY A 121 10.80 17.11 0.65
CA GLY A 121 11.50 17.94 -0.34
C GLY A 121 11.98 19.27 0.21
N GLU A 122 11.26 19.82 1.20
CA GLU A 122 11.61 21.10 1.81
C GLU A 122 11.16 21.14 3.28
N TYR A 123 11.93 21.83 4.13
CA TYR A 123 11.49 22.31 5.43
C TYR A 123 11.44 23.84 5.45
N ASN A 124 10.24 24.40 5.42
CA ASN A 124 10.03 25.83 5.62
C ASN A 124 9.93 26.15 7.12
N ARG A 125 11.00 26.75 7.64
CA ARG A 125 11.13 27.14 9.06
C ARG A 125 10.21 28.30 9.46
N GLU A 126 9.86 29.18 8.53
CA GLU A 126 8.97 30.31 8.83
C GLU A 126 7.53 29.82 9.03
N GLU A 127 7.06 28.93 8.14
CA GLU A 127 5.72 28.36 8.20
C GLU A 127 5.61 27.18 9.18
N GLN A 128 6.73 26.64 9.66
CA GLN A 128 6.79 25.41 10.46
C GLN A 128 6.14 24.23 9.73
N ARG A 129 6.49 24.06 8.45
CA ARG A 129 5.93 23.03 7.55
C ARG A 129 7.01 22.26 6.82
N LEU A 130 6.82 20.94 6.72
CA LEU A 130 7.56 20.07 5.80
C LEU A 130 6.73 19.89 4.53
N TYR A 131 7.29 20.22 3.37
CA TYR A 131 6.64 19.99 2.08
C TYR A 131 7.07 18.66 1.48
N LEU A 132 6.09 17.99 0.87
CA LEU A 132 6.20 16.65 0.29
C LEU A 132 5.90 16.73 -1.21
N PRO A 133 6.79 17.31 -2.04
CA PRO A 133 6.49 17.69 -3.42
C PRO A 133 6.18 16.52 -4.35
N HIS A 134 6.46 15.28 -3.92
CA HIS A 134 6.28 14.08 -4.73
C HIS A 134 4.89 13.43 -4.57
N LEU A 135 3.95 14.06 -3.86
CA LEU A 135 2.62 13.50 -3.56
C LEU A 135 1.49 13.97 -4.49
N GLY A 136 1.75 14.89 -5.41
CA GLY A 136 0.78 15.38 -6.39
C GLY A 136 1.40 16.30 -7.45
N GLU A 137 0.55 16.90 -8.30
CA GLU A 137 0.95 17.89 -9.32
C GLU A 137 1.12 19.32 -8.75
N SER A 138 1.05 19.51 -7.43
CA SER A 138 1.10 20.84 -6.81
C SER A 138 1.93 20.85 -5.54
N ASP A 139 2.63 21.95 -5.29
CA ASP A 139 3.43 22.29 -4.09
C ASP A 139 2.61 22.39 -2.78
N LYS A 140 1.53 21.62 -2.64
CA LYS A 140 0.47 21.83 -1.64
C LYS A 140 0.42 20.80 -0.54
N ASP A 141 1.19 19.72 -0.62
CA ASP A 141 1.19 18.69 0.41
C ASP A 141 2.24 18.97 1.46
N TRP A 142 1.77 19.19 2.69
CA TRP A 142 2.62 19.53 3.81
C TRP A 142 2.23 18.81 5.09
N LEU A 143 3.19 18.76 6.00
CA LEU A 143 3.03 18.31 7.39
C LEU A 143 3.41 19.43 8.34
N ASP A 144 2.56 19.68 9.33
CA ASP A 144 2.84 20.64 10.39
C ASP A 144 3.93 20.09 11.32
N VAL A 145 4.92 20.92 11.68
CA VAL A 145 5.92 20.53 12.69
C VAL A 145 5.26 20.19 14.03
N ALA A 146 4.20 20.89 14.42
CA ALA A 146 3.48 20.59 15.66
C ALA A 146 2.85 19.19 15.63
N ALA A 147 2.35 18.75 14.47
CA ALA A 147 1.81 17.41 14.28
C ALA A 147 2.89 16.33 14.42
N LEU A 148 4.10 16.59 13.91
CA LEU A 148 5.24 15.67 14.03
C LEU A 148 5.75 15.55 15.47
N LEU A 149 5.87 16.67 16.18
CA LEU A 149 6.26 16.69 17.60
C LEU A 149 5.24 15.95 18.45
N THR A 150 3.95 16.19 18.20
CA THR A 150 2.87 15.44 18.85
C THR A 150 3.07 13.94 18.64
N MET A 151 3.31 13.48 17.40
CA MET A 151 3.54 12.05 17.13
C MET A 151 4.74 11.45 17.84
N ASN A 152 5.82 12.22 18.00
CA ASN A 152 7.02 11.76 18.71
C ASN A 152 6.70 11.39 20.17
N GLU A 153 5.79 12.12 20.81
CA GLU A 153 5.34 11.86 22.19
C GLU A 153 4.50 10.59 22.33
N PHE A 154 3.83 10.14 21.27
CA PHE A 154 2.95 8.94 21.27
C PHE A 154 3.66 7.63 20.93
N SER A 155 4.99 7.60 20.91
CA SER A 155 5.75 6.37 20.69
C SER A 155 5.31 5.28 21.68
N ASN A 156 4.80 4.16 21.15
CA ASN A 156 4.41 2.99 21.94
C ASN A 156 5.20 1.76 21.49
N GLU A 157 5.15 0.68 22.28
CA GLU A 157 5.92 -0.55 22.05
C GLU A 157 5.73 -1.18 20.66
N LEU A 158 4.60 -0.92 19.99
CA LEU A 158 4.29 -1.46 18.66
C LEU A 158 4.90 -0.63 17.51
N MET A 159 5.09 0.67 17.72
CA MET A 159 5.54 1.62 16.69
C MET A 159 7.03 1.97 16.78
N GLY A 160 7.63 1.86 17.97
CA GLY A 160 8.96 2.42 18.22
C GLY A 160 8.94 3.95 18.22
N ARG A 161 10.13 4.58 18.15
CA ARG A 161 10.25 6.03 18.02
C ARG A 161 9.89 6.47 16.60
N TYR A 162 9.19 7.59 16.51
CA TYR A 162 8.91 8.25 15.24
C TYR A 162 10.15 9.02 14.79
N VAL A 163 10.72 8.66 13.64
CA VAL A 163 12.02 9.18 13.17
C VAL A 163 11.97 9.58 11.69
N VAL A 164 12.87 10.49 11.32
CA VAL A 164 13.19 10.78 9.91
C VAL A 164 14.37 9.89 9.49
N TYR A 165 14.24 9.24 8.35
CA TYR A 165 15.28 8.42 7.75
C TYR A 165 16.08 9.25 6.75
N ARG A 166 17.38 9.42 6.99
CA ARG A 166 18.31 10.10 6.10
C ARG A 166 19.14 9.09 5.32
N ILE A 167 19.10 9.19 3.99
CA ILE A 167 19.86 8.33 3.07
C ILE A 167 20.80 9.20 2.26
N ALA A 168 22.09 8.86 2.18
CA ALA A 168 23.01 9.61 1.34
C ALA A 168 22.80 9.23 -0.13
N LYS A 169 22.67 10.21 -1.03
CA LYS A 169 22.50 9.93 -2.47
C LYS A 169 23.64 9.10 -3.03
N LYS A 170 24.87 9.34 -2.54
CA LYS A 170 26.07 8.56 -2.91
C LYS A 170 25.95 7.06 -2.65
N GLU A 171 25.20 6.66 -1.61
CA GLU A 171 25.00 5.25 -1.25
C GLU A 171 24.10 4.57 -2.27
N LEU A 172 23.16 5.29 -2.88
CA LEU A 172 22.28 4.73 -3.91
C LEU A 172 23.06 4.33 -5.16
N TYR A 173 23.98 5.18 -5.65
CA TYR A 173 24.79 4.87 -6.84
C TYR A 173 25.74 3.69 -6.65
N THR A 174 26.13 3.41 -5.41
CA THR A 174 27.10 2.36 -5.07
C THR A 174 26.44 1.09 -4.54
N ASN A 175 25.10 1.06 -4.44
CA ASN A 175 24.36 -0.06 -3.91
C ASN A 175 24.18 -1.16 -4.98
N PRO A 176 24.85 -2.33 -4.83
CA PRO A 176 24.80 -3.40 -5.82
C PRO A 176 23.44 -4.10 -5.86
N VAL A 177 22.70 -4.15 -4.74
CA VAL A 177 21.38 -4.78 -4.69
C VAL A 177 20.37 -3.92 -5.45
N LEU A 178 20.38 -2.61 -5.20
CA LEU A 178 19.51 -1.67 -5.91
C LEU A 178 19.80 -1.64 -7.42
N ALA A 179 21.07 -1.56 -7.81
CA ALA A 179 21.47 -1.61 -9.21
C ALA A 179 20.99 -2.91 -9.88
N ALA A 180 21.24 -4.06 -9.25
CA ALA A 180 20.80 -5.35 -9.75
C ALA A 180 19.28 -5.45 -9.88
N CYS A 181 18.50 -4.80 -9.01
CA CYS A 181 17.04 -4.74 -9.11
C CYS A 181 16.56 -3.85 -10.26
N ILE A 182 17.20 -2.71 -10.46
CA ILE A 182 16.82 -1.71 -11.48
C ILE A 182 17.14 -2.18 -12.91
N ASP A 183 18.21 -2.96 -13.07
CA ASP A 183 18.68 -3.44 -14.38
C ASP A 183 17.94 -4.69 -14.88
N ARG A 184 17.00 -5.22 -14.10
CA ARG A 184 16.27 -6.44 -14.46
C ARG A 184 15.38 -6.20 -15.69
N PRO A 185 15.34 -7.14 -16.65
CA PRO A 185 14.43 -7.04 -17.79
C PRO A 185 12.98 -6.92 -17.34
N PHE A 186 12.27 -5.93 -17.89
CA PHE A 186 10.89 -5.63 -17.49
C PHE A 186 9.94 -6.84 -17.58
N ARG A 187 10.08 -7.65 -18.64
CA ARG A 187 9.29 -8.87 -18.81
C ARG A 187 9.55 -9.91 -17.72
N GLU A 188 10.80 -10.07 -17.30
CA GLU A 188 11.17 -10.99 -16.23
C GLU A 188 10.60 -10.55 -14.89
N LEU A 189 10.61 -9.24 -14.60
CA LEU A 189 9.96 -8.69 -13.40
C LEU A 189 8.46 -9.00 -13.39
N VAL A 190 7.76 -8.79 -14.51
CA VAL A 190 6.32 -9.11 -14.59
C VAL A 190 6.07 -10.61 -14.40
N LEU A 191 6.85 -11.47 -15.07
CA LEU A 191 6.72 -12.92 -14.94
C LEU A 191 6.95 -13.40 -13.50
N GLU A 192 8.00 -12.91 -12.84
CA GLU A 192 8.27 -13.25 -11.44
C GLU A 192 7.11 -12.79 -10.53
N ASN A 193 6.64 -11.56 -10.69
CA ASN A 193 5.56 -11.02 -9.87
C ASN A 193 4.26 -11.83 -10.04
N LEU A 194 3.91 -12.21 -11.27
CA LEU A 194 2.77 -13.08 -11.54
C LEU A 194 2.96 -14.47 -10.93
N SER A 195 4.14 -15.07 -11.11
CA SER A 195 4.50 -16.37 -10.55
C SER A 195 4.34 -16.39 -9.03
N ASN A 196 4.87 -15.35 -8.35
CA ASN A 196 4.80 -15.17 -6.91
C ASN A 196 3.35 -15.11 -6.37
N VAL A 197 2.41 -14.59 -7.18
CA VAL A 197 0.99 -14.53 -6.80
C VAL A 197 0.25 -15.82 -7.13
N ILE A 198 0.58 -16.48 -8.24
CA ILE A 198 -0.12 -17.69 -8.73
C ILE A 198 0.32 -18.93 -7.94
N HIS A 199 1.63 -19.12 -7.75
CA HIS A 199 2.19 -20.31 -7.12
C HIS A 199 2.40 -20.14 -5.61
N GLY A 200 2.33 -18.90 -5.13
CA GLY A 200 2.49 -18.55 -3.74
C GLY A 200 3.96 -18.53 -3.31
N LEU A 201 4.30 -17.53 -2.50
CA LEU A 201 5.52 -17.51 -1.70
C LEU A 201 5.15 -17.75 -0.24
N GLU A 202 5.98 -18.48 0.51
CA GLU A 202 5.89 -18.51 1.97
C GLU A 202 6.02 -17.08 2.50
N VAL A 203 5.02 -16.64 3.27
CA VAL A 203 5.08 -15.35 3.97
C VAL A 203 5.83 -15.58 5.28
N PRO A 204 6.87 -14.79 5.60
CA PRO A 204 7.65 -14.97 6.83
C PRO A 204 6.78 -14.98 8.09
N GLU A 205 7.05 -15.94 9.00
CA GLU A 205 6.27 -16.28 10.20
C GLU A 205 5.83 -15.10 11.08
N LYS A 206 6.61 -14.01 11.11
CA LYS A 206 6.35 -12.83 11.95
C LYS A 206 5.08 -12.07 11.56
N TYR A 207 4.60 -12.24 10.32
CA TYR A 207 3.32 -11.72 9.85
C TYR A 207 2.55 -12.86 9.20
N LYS A 208 1.44 -13.31 9.80
CA LYS A 208 0.55 -14.26 9.13
C LYS A 208 -0.21 -13.55 7.99
N GLY A 209 0.49 -13.34 6.88
CA GLY A 209 -0.05 -12.83 5.63
C GLY A 209 -0.39 -13.99 4.70
N VAL A 210 -1.47 -13.85 3.96
CA VAL A 210 -1.82 -14.74 2.83
C VAL A 210 -1.82 -13.91 1.55
N ARG A 211 -1.45 -14.52 0.42
CA ARG A 211 -1.35 -13.86 -0.89
C ARG A 211 -2.25 -14.53 -1.93
N GLY A 212 -2.51 -13.81 -3.01
CA GLY A 212 -3.21 -14.30 -4.19
C GLY A 212 -4.64 -14.74 -3.90
N GLU A 213 -5.02 -15.89 -4.46
CA GLU A 213 -6.38 -16.41 -4.38
C GLU A 213 -6.85 -16.65 -2.94
N GLU A 214 -5.94 -17.11 -2.07
CA GLU A 214 -6.25 -17.38 -0.67
C GLU A 214 -6.52 -16.10 0.13
N ALA A 215 -5.91 -14.97 -0.26
CA ALA A 215 -6.20 -13.67 0.35
C ALA A 215 -7.66 -13.27 0.14
N TYR A 216 -8.17 -13.42 -1.08
CA TYR A 216 -9.59 -13.23 -1.38
C TYR A 216 -10.47 -14.22 -0.61
N GLY A 217 -10.13 -15.52 -0.66
CA GLY A 217 -10.88 -16.57 0.02
C GLY A 217 -11.02 -16.30 1.52
N LEU A 218 -9.95 -15.82 2.16
CA LEU A 218 -9.95 -15.48 3.57
C LEU A 218 -10.82 -14.26 3.89
N MET A 219 -10.81 -13.20 3.08
CA MET A 219 -11.71 -12.05 3.24
C MET A 219 -13.19 -12.43 3.03
N ILE A 220 -13.48 -13.22 2.01
CA ILE A 220 -14.82 -13.74 1.69
C ILE A 220 -15.36 -14.56 2.88
N ARG A 221 -14.58 -15.54 3.37
CA ARG A 221 -14.95 -16.34 4.54
C ARG A 221 -15.13 -15.47 5.78
N HIS A 222 -14.27 -14.48 5.98
CA HIS A 222 -14.36 -13.57 7.13
C HIS A 222 -15.68 -12.79 7.13
N PHE A 223 -16.03 -12.15 6.02
CA PHE A 223 -17.31 -11.43 5.90
C PHE A 223 -18.52 -12.36 5.97
N GLY A 224 -18.41 -13.60 5.45
CA GLY A 224 -19.45 -14.63 5.60
C GLY A 224 -19.68 -15.03 7.05
N GLN A 225 -18.61 -15.21 7.85
CA GLN A 225 -18.73 -15.48 9.29
C GLN A 225 -19.34 -14.30 10.04
N LEU A 226 -18.94 -13.07 9.70
CA LEU A 226 -19.54 -11.86 10.28
C LEU A 226 -21.03 -11.76 9.96
N LYS A 227 -21.44 -12.10 8.74
CA LYS A 227 -22.85 -12.17 8.36
C LYS A 227 -23.62 -13.13 9.27
N GLN A 228 -23.13 -14.37 9.40
CA GLN A 228 -23.78 -15.40 10.23
C GLN A 228 -23.93 -14.95 11.69
N LEU A 229 -22.93 -14.27 12.25
CA LEU A 229 -22.99 -13.72 13.61
C LEU A 229 -24.05 -12.63 13.76
N LEU A 230 -24.23 -11.79 12.74
CA LEU A 230 -25.21 -10.70 12.75
C LEU A 230 -26.66 -11.20 12.52
N GLU A 231 -26.82 -12.39 11.93
CA GLU A 231 -28.11 -13.05 11.72
C GLU A 231 -28.62 -13.85 12.94
N GLN A 232 -27.84 -13.92 14.03
CA GLN A 232 -28.19 -14.61 15.28
C GLN A 232 -28.45 -13.60 16.43
N PRO A 233 -29.63 -12.95 16.47
CA PRO A 233 -29.90 -11.83 17.38
C PRO A 233 -30.08 -12.21 18.87
N ASP A 234 -30.15 -13.50 19.20
CA ASP A 234 -30.57 -13.99 20.53
C ASP A 234 -29.55 -13.76 21.67
N HIS A 235 -28.43 -13.07 21.39
CA HIS A 235 -27.42 -12.69 22.36
C HIS A 235 -27.02 -11.21 22.23
N PRO A 236 -27.78 -10.27 22.82
CA PRO A 236 -27.62 -8.82 22.59
C PRO A 236 -26.20 -8.26 22.83
N PRO A 237 -25.45 -8.65 23.89
CA PRO A 237 -24.08 -8.19 24.09
C PRO A 237 -23.11 -8.67 22.99
N HIS A 238 -23.35 -9.86 22.44
CA HIS A 238 -22.55 -10.41 21.34
C HIS A 238 -22.89 -9.74 20.01
N TYR A 239 -24.16 -9.42 19.78
CA TYR A 239 -24.60 -8.67 18.61
C TYR A 239 -23.98 -7.27 18.57
N GLU A 240 -24.05 -6.50 19.66
CA GLU A 240 -23.44 -5.16 19.71
C GLU A 240 -21.92 -5.17 19.52
N GLN A 241 -21.23 -6.16 20.11
CA GLN A 241 -19.79 -6.33 19.92
C GLN A 241 -19.44 -6.74 18.48
N ALA A 242 -20.20 -7.65 17.88
CA ALA A 242 -20.06 -8.05 16.48
C ALA A 242 -20.31 -6.85 15.54
N MET A 243 -21.33 -6.04 15.82
CA MET A 243 -21.62 -4.79 15.12
C MET A 243 -20.47 -3.79 15.19
N LYS A 244 -19.89 -3.60 16.38
CA LYS A 244 -18.74 -2.70 16.57
C LYS A 244 -17.52 -3.20 15.80
N TYR A 245 -17.20 -4.49 15.91
CA TYR A 245 -16.10 -5.10 15.18
C TYR A 245 -16.29 -5.01 13.67
N TYR A 246 -17.50 -5.27 13.17
CA TYR A 246 -17.84 -5.15 11.76
C TYR A 246 -17.57 -3.74 11.23
N ARG A 247 -18.02 -2.71 11.96
CA ARG A 247 -17.80 -1.30 11.56
C ARG A 247 -16.31 -0.99 11.45
N ILE A 248 -15.49 -1.51 12.36
CA ILE A 248 -14.04 -1.38 12.33
C ILE A 248 -13.47 -2.07 11.08
N GLN A 249 -13.84 -3.32 10.81
CA GLN A 249 -13.36 -4.07 9.65
C GLN A 249 -13.76 -3.42 8.31
N CYS A 250 -14.99 -2.92 8.19
CA CYS A 250 -15.45 -2.17 7.01
C CYS A 250 -14.76 -0.81 6.89
N SER A 251 -14.53 -0.12 8.01
CA SER A 251 -13.76 1.12 8.03
C SER A 251 -12.34 0.88 7.49
N TYR A 252 -11.66 -0.17 7.94
CA TYR A 252 -10.32 -0.50 7.43
C TYR A 252 -10.30 -0.86 5.95
N LEU A 253 -11.22 -1.70 5.50
CA LEU A 253 -11.30 -2.03 4.08
C LEU A 253 -11.62 -0.78 3.24
N ARG A 254 -12.47 0.12 3.75
CA ARG A 254 -12.76 1.39 3.08
C ARG A 254 -11.54 2.28 3.05
N THR A 255 -10.81 2.42 4.15
CA THR A 255 -9.57 3.23 4.21
C THR A 255 -8.53 2.68 3.24
N PHE A 256 -8.39 1.35 3.13
CA PHE A 256 -7.55 0.72 2.10
C PHE A 256 -7.95 1.17 0.68
N ILE A 257 -9.21 1.02 0.29
CA ILE A 257 -9.71 1.41 -1.04
C ILE A 257 -9.59 2.92 -1.27
N MET A 258 -10.02 3.72 -0.29
CA MET A 258 -9.96 5.16 -0.36
C MET A 258 -8.56 5.74 -0.27
N SER A 259 -7.58 4.98 0.18
CA SER A 259 -6.16 5.33 0.08
C SER A 259 -5.58 4.96 -1.28
N GLY A 260 -6.44 4.66 -2.27
CA GLY A 260 -6.08 4.52 -3.68
C GLY A 260 -5.57 3.15 -4.04
N THR A 261 -5.28 2.34 -3.04
CA THR A 261 -4.47 1.13 -3.14
C THR A 261 -5.06 0.09 -4.08
N ASP A 262 -6.38 0.07 -4.23
CA ASP A 262 -7.03 -0.82 -5.19
C ASP A 262 -7.06 -0.20 -6.59
N HIS A 263 -7.63 1.00 -6.78
CA HIS A 263 -7.74 1.57 -8.12
C HIS A 263 -6.40 1.97 -8.73
N PHE A 264 -5.56 2.67 -7.98
CA PHE A 264 -4.26 3.19 -8.41
C PHE A 264 -3.36 2.07 -8.92
N TYR A 265 -3.12 1.02 -8.12
CA TYR A 265 -2.22 -0.06 -8.53
C TYR A 265 -2.74 -0.87 -9.72
N ARG A 266 -4.06 -0.97 -9.93
CA ARG A 266 -4.58 -1.56 -11.17
C ARG A 266 -4.38 -0.62 -12.37
N GLY A 267 -4.39 0.69 -12.16
CA GLY A 267 -3.95 1.69 -13.13
C GLY A 267 -2.47 1.53 -13.51
N GLU A 268 -1.58 1.51 -12.51
CA GLU A 268 -0.14 1.27 -12.69
C GLU A 268 0.14 -0.08 -13.37
N PHE A 269 -0.66 -1.10 -13.04
CA PHE A 269 -0.56 -2.39 -13.73
C PHE A 269 -1.01 -2.31 -15.19
N ILE A 270 -2.08 -1.58 -15.50
CA ILE A 270 -2.48 -1.32 -16.90
C ILE A 270 -1.35 -0.63 -17.67
N ASP A 271 -0.65 0.32 -17.05
CA ASP A 271 0.50 0.98 -17.67
C ASP A 271 1.69 0.01 -17.84
N SER A 272 1.87 -0.93 -16.91
CA SER A 272 2.81 -2.04 -17.07
C SER A 272 2.46 -2.92 -18.29
N LEU A 273 1.17 -3.22 -18.51
CA LEU A 273 0.73 -3.97 -19.70
C LEU A 273 1.01 -3.21 -20.99
N ARG A 274 0.81 -1.88 -21.00
CA ARG A 274 1.14 -1.03 -22.16
C ARG A 274 2.63 -1.06 -22.45
N GLN A 275 3.48 -1.02 -21.42
CA GLN A 275 4.92 -1.17 -21.60
C GLN A 275 5.31 -2.56 -22.12
N LEU A 276 4.67 -3.62 -21.64
CA LEU A 276 4.87 -4.97 -22.20
C LEU A 276 4.55 -5.02 -23.69
N ALA A 277 3.47 -4.38 -24.13
CA ALA A 277 3.10 -4.33 -25.56
C ALA A 277 4.14 -3.62 -26.44
N VAL A 278 4.85 -2.63 -25.87
CA VAL A 278 5.96 -1.96 -26.57
C VAL A 278 7.16 -2.91 -26.71
N CYS A 279 7.43 -3.73 -25.70
CA CYS A 279 8.56 -4.67 -25.68
C CYS A 279 8.27 -6.01 -26.38
N ASP A 280 6.99 -6.42 -26.49
CA ASP A 280 6.53 -7.63 -27.18
C ASP A 280 5.39 -7.27 -28.16
N PRO A 281 5.71 -7.06 -29.46
CA PRO A 281 4.71 -6.71 -30.48
C PRO A 281 3.59 -7.75 -30.68
N GLY A 282 3.78 -9.00 -30.23
CA GLY A 282 2.74 -10.04 -30.29
C GLY A 282 1.76 -10.00 -29.11
N PHE A 283 1.98 -9.13 -28.12
CA PHE A 283 1.22 -9.10 -26.88
C PHE A 283 -0.22 -8.61 -27.09
N GLN A 284 -1.20 -9.38 -26.59
CA GLN A 284 -2.63 -9.06 -26.73
C GLN A 284 -3.09 -8.03 -25.69
N LEU A 285 -2.63 -6.78 -25.85
CA LEU A 285 -2.87 -5.69 -24.91
C LEU A 285 -4.35 -5.47 -24.59
N ASP A 286 -5.21 -5.43 -25.61
CA ASP A 286 -6.63 -5.10 -25.46
C ASP A 286 -7.39 -6.11 -24.59
N MET A 287 -7.04 -7.38 -24.68
CA MET A 287 -7.67 -8.44 -23.89
C MET A 287 -7.34 -8.26 -22.40
N HIS A 288 -6.04 -8.13 -22.09
CA HIS A 288 -5.59 -8.01 -20.72
C HIS A 288 -6.04 -6.68 -20.08
N THR A 289 -5.93 -5.55 -20.78
CA THR A 289 -6.32 -4.23 -20.23
C THR A 289 -7.81 -4.15 -19.88
N LYS A 290 -8.71 -4.75 -20.69
CA LYS A 290 -10.15 -4.78 -20.39
C LYS A 290 -10.46 -5.53 -19.10
N CYS A 291 -9.77 -6.65 -18.84
CA CYS A 291 -9.91 -7.42 -17.60
C CYS A 291 -9.59 -6.53 -16.37
N TRP A 292 -8.45 -5.84 -16.41
CA TRP A 292 -8.00 -4.99 -15.29
C TRP A 292 -8.82 -3.71 -15.12
N GLN A 293 -9.33 -3.13 -16.20
CA GLN A 293 -10.29 -2.02 -16.13
C GLN A 293 -11.60 -2.45 -15.45
N LYS A 294 -12.09 -3.66 -15.74
CA LYS A 294 -13.27 -4.21 -15.08
C LYS A 294 -13.00 -4.45 -13.59
N ALA A 295 -11.84 -5.00 -13.23
CA ALA A 295 -11.44 -5.19 -11.83
C ALA A 295 -11.40 -3.85 -11.08
N ALA A 296 -10.72 -2.84 -11.64
CA ALA A 296 -10.67 -1.48 -11.10
C ALA A 296 -12.07 -0.87 -10.85
N ASN A 297 -13.02 -1.12 -11.76
CA ASN A 297 -14.40 -0.64 -11.60
C ASN A 297 -15.16 -1.36 -10.46
N ILE A 298 -14.93 -2.66 -10.26
CA ILE A 298 -15.53 -3.40 -9.15
C ILE A 298 -14.98 -2.88 -7.82
N TRP A 299 -13.67 -2.68 -7.73
CA TRP A 299 -12.97 -2.07 -6.60
C TRP A 299 -13.56 -0.70 -6.19
N ARG A 300 -13.73 0.22 -7.15
CA ARG A 300 -14.42 1.51 -6.91
C ARG A 300 -15.85 1.33 -6.37
N ARG A 301 -16.58 0.33 -6.87
CA ARG A 301 -17.95 0.04 -6.43
C ARG A 301 -17.98 -0.50 -5.01
N ILE A 302 -17.02 -1.36 -4.63
CA ILE A 302 -16.83 -1.81 -3.24
C ILE A 302 -16.57 -0.61 -2.34
N GLY A 303 -15.65 0.30 -2.72
CA GLY A 303 -15.38 1.52 -1.95
C GLY A 303 -16.62 2.36 -1.66
N ARG A 304 -17.49 2.55 -2.67
CA ARG A 304 -18.77 3.24 -2.51
C ARG A 304 -19.75 2.48 -1.62
N ASN A 305 -19.83 1.15 -1.75
CA ASN A 305 -20.71 0.31 -0.95
C ASN A 305 -20.28 0.28 0.53
N LEU A 306 -18.98 0.26 0.81
CA LEU A 306 -18.44 0.29 2.17
C LEU A 306 -18.76 1.59 2.91
N LEU A 307 -18.82 2.72 2.20
CA LEU A 307 -19.32 3.98 2.79
C LEU A 307 -20.74 3.81 3.33
N GLN A 308 -21.59 3.14 2.58
CA GLN A 308 -22.98 2.94 2.99
C GLN A 308 -23.09 1.91 4.13
N LEU A 309 -22.30 0.83 4.08
CA LEU A 309 -22.21 -0.18 5.14
C LEU A 309 -21.67 0.36 6.46
N TYR A 310 -20.78 1.35 6.41
CA TYR A 310 -20.25 2.03 7.58
C TYR A 310 -21.36 2.79 8.35
N TYR A 311 -22.24 3.50 7.63
CA TYR A 311 -23.31 4.30 8.24
C TYR A 311 -24.58 3.51 8.56
N LYS A 312 -24.95 2.54 7.74
CA LYS A 312 -26.14 1.70 7.93
C LYS A 312 -25.79 0.25 7.60
N LEU A 313 -25.72 -0.57 8.64
CA LEU A 313 -25.50 -2.00 8.48
C LEU A 313 -26.76 -2.64 7.92
N ASP A 314 -26.60 -3.38 6.84
CA ASP A 314 -27.67 -4.05 6.11
C ASP A 314 -27.13 -5.40 5.61
N PRO A 315 -27.65 -6.54 6.10
CA PRO A 315 -27.21 -7.86 5.66
C PRO A 315 -27.24 -8.06 4.14
N VAL A 316 -28.21 -7.45 3.43
CA VAL A 316 -28.30 -7.53 1.96
C VAL A 316 -27.11 -6.86 1.29
N ARG A 317 -26.57 -5.80 1.90
CA ARG A 317 -25.39 -5.11 1.38
C ARG A 317 -24.10 -5.87 1.70
N LEU A 318 -24.09 -6.67 2.76
CA LEU A 318 -22.98 -7.57 3.05
C LEU A 318 -22.89 -8.69 2.02
N ASP A 319 -24.02 -9.25 1.58
CA ASP A 319 -24.06 -10.18 0.45
C ASP A 319 -23.52 -9.55 -0.84
N GLY A 320 -23.92 -8.29 -1.10
CA GLY A 320 -23.37 -7.52 -2.21
C GLY A 320 -21.85 -7.34 -2.14
N LEU A 321 -21.28 -7.12 -0.95
CA LEU A 321 -19.84 -7.02 -0.74
C LEU A 321 -19.13 -8.37 -0.99
N ILE A 322 -19.66 -9.46 -0.42
CA ILE A 322 -19.10 -10.81 -0.57
C ILE A 322 -19.07 -11.20 -2.06
N LEU A 323 -20.19 -11.02 -2.76
CA LEU A 323 -20.30 -11.30 -4.19
C LEU A 323 -19.30 -10.48 -5.02
N GLN A 324 -19.07 -9.22 -4.67
CA GLN A 324 -18.10 -8.37 -5.35
C GLN A 324 -16.65 -8.84 -5.12
N LEU A 325 -16.33 -9.32 -3.93
CA LEU A 325 -15.02 -9.91 -3.62
C LEU A 325 -14.80 -11.23 -4.37
N GLU A 326 -15.84 -12.06 -4.50
CA GLU A 326 -15.81 -13.28 -5.32
C GLU A 326 -15.56 -12.97 -6.80
N GLN A 327 -16.29 -11.99 -7.35
CA GLN A 327 -16.10 -11.52 -8.72
C GLN A 327 -14.67 -11.01 -8.96
N LEU A 328 -14.09 -10.29 -8.00
CA LEU A 328 -12.71 -9.81 -8.09
C LEU A 328 -11.69 -10.94 -8.04
N ARG A 329 -11.88 -11.90 -7.12
CA ARG A 329 -11.03 -13.08 -7.02
C ARG A 329 -10.95 -13.79 -8.37
N GLU A 330 -12.10 -14.10 -8.96
CA GLU A 330 -12.15 -14.80 -10.24
C GLU A 330 -11.49 -13.98 -11.35
N LEU A 331 -11.87 -12.72 -11.48
CA LEU A 331 -11.40 -11.84 -12.55
C LEU A 331 -9.89 -11.60 -12.49
N GLU A 332 -9.36 -11.24 -11.32
CA GLU A 332 -7.93 -10.95 -11.18
C GLU A 332 -7.09 -12.21 -11.24
N MET A 333 -7.50 -13.31 -10.59
CA MET A 333 -6.72 -14.56 -10.64
C MET A 333 -6.72 -15.17 -12.04
N GLN A 334 -7.84 -15.16 -12.75
CA GLN A 334 -7.89 -15.58 -14.15
C GLN A 334 -7.03 -14.65 -15.03
N GLY A 335 -7.18 -13.34 -14.87
CA GLY A 335 -6.40 -12.36 -15.62
C GLY A 335 -4.89 -12.48 -15.41
N MET A 336 -4.44 -12.79 -14.18
CA MET A 336 -3.04 -13.08 -13.87
C MET A 336 -2.58 -14.41 -14.49
N LYS A 337 -3.36 -15.48 -14.37
CA LYS A 337 -3.02 -16.82 -14.92
C LYS A 337 -2.91 -16.79 -16.45
N GLU A 338 -3.86 -16.17 -17.13
CA GLU A 338 -3.84 -16.00 -18.59
C GLU A 338 -2.65 -15.15 -19.05
N LEU A 339 -2.34 -14.08 -18.33
CA LEU A 339 -1.18 -13.23 -18.62
C LEU A 339 0.14 -13.99 -18.39
N TYR A 340 0.24 -14.75 -17.30
CA TYR A 340 1.41 -15.56 -17.01
C TYR A 340 1.66 -16.59 -18.12
N GLN A 341 0.63 -17.31 -18.54
CA GLN A 341 0.72 -18.29 -19.63
C GLN A 341 1.07 -17.65 -20.97
N SER A 342 0.51 -16.48 -21.29
CA SER A 342 0.78 -15.79 -22.55
C SER A 342 2.21 -15.27 -22.63
N LEU A 343 2.79 -14.92 -21.48
CA LEU A 343 4.18 -14.54 -21.37
C LEU A 343 5.08 -15.78 -21.36
N GLU A 344 4.88 -16.78 -20.50
CA GLU A 344 5.76 -17.96 -20.36
C GLU A 344 5.89 -18.79 -21.65
N GLY A 345 4.84 -18.85 -22.48
CA GLY A 345 4.84 -19.57 -23.75
C GLY A 345 5.57 -18.87 -24.92
N ARG A 346 6.29 -17.78 -24.66
CA ARG A 346 7.01 -16.96 -25.64
C ARG A 346 8.43 -16.67 -25.19
#